data_AF-A0A7S1BI21-F1
#
_entry.id   AF-A0A7S1BI21-F1
#
_cell.length_a   1.000
_cell.length_b   1.000
_cell.length_c   1.000
_cell.angle_alpha   90.00
_cell.angle_beta   90.00
_cell.angle_gamma   90.00
#
_symmetry.space_group_name_H-M   'P 1'
#
loop_
_entity.id
_entity.type
_entity.pdbx_description
1 polymer ?
#
loop_
_entity_poly.entity_id
_entity_poly.type
_entity_poly.pdbx_seq_one_letter_code
_entity_poly.pdbx_strand_id
1 'polypeptide(L)'
;SFQIISCSSCTSIDQVIGKLEEHCSLYSSPGGGRVLRPKDSLRLVLFLKNLDLLSYDCYGTSRVISFLTQVLSSSGFFHSDFEWIRIESLQIIISLTTNPQTG
;
A
#
# COMPACT_ATOMS: atom_id res chain seq x y z
N SER A 1 9.71 11.21 1.64
CA SER A 1 10.09 10.43 0.46
C SER A 1 8.87 10.27 -0.42
N PHE A 2 9.01 10.33 -1.75
CA PHE A 2 7.89 10.27 -2.70
C PHE A 2 8.12 9.10 -3.66
N GLN A 3 7.25 8.10 -3.60
CA GLN A 3 7.38 6.86 -4.36
C GLN A 3 6.20 6.67 -5.30
N ILE A 4 6.49 6.27 -6.53
CA ILE A 4 5.47 6.01 -7.56
C ILE A 4 5.34 4.51 -7.78
N ILE A 5 4.10 4.01 -7.78
CA ILE A 5 3.74 2.67 -8.23
C ILE A 5 2.84 2.81 -9.46
N SER A 6 3.30 2.30 -10.60
CA SER A 6 2.46 2.21 -11.80
C SER A 6 1.64 0.92 -11.72
N CYS A 7 0.33 1.04 -11.57
CA CYS A 7 -0.57 -0.09 -11.49
C CYS A 7 -0.90 -0.65 -12.87
N SER A 8 -1.03 -1.96 -12.93
CA SER A 8 -1.42 -2.76 -14.09
C SER A 8 -2.18 -4.00 -13.61
N SER A 9 -2.71 -4.81 -14.53
CA SER A 9 -3.45 -6.03 -14.20
C SER A 9 -2.62 -7.06 -13.42
N CYS A 10 -1.29 -6.99 -13.48
CA CYS A 10 -0.38 -7.89 -12.77
C CYS A 10 0.18 -7.30 -11.46
N THR A 11 -0.23 -6.09 -11.06
CA THR A 11 0.27 -5.47 -9.83
C THR A 11 -0.20 -6.28 -8.62
N SER A 12 0.74 -6.77 -7.82
CA SER A 12 0.47 -7.56 -6.61
C SER A 12 0.66 -6.74 -5.34
N ILE A 13 0.20 -7.29 -4.21
CA ILE A 13 0.40 -6.70 -2.88
C ILE A 13 1.89 -6.67 -2.53
N ASP A 14 2.66 -7.68 -2.94
CA ASP A 14 4.09 -7.78 -2.67
C ASP A 14 4.88 -6.62 -3.29
N GLN A 15 4.44 -6.10 -4.45
CA GLN A 15 5.05 -4.90 -5.05
C GLN A 15 4.86 -3.66 -4.17
N VAL A 16 3.71 -3.53 -3.52
CA VAL A 16 3.42 -2.43 -2.59
C VAL A 16 4.24 -2.58 -1.32
N ILE A 17 4.25 -3.78 -0.73
CA ILE A 17 5.01 -4.09 0.48
C ILE A 17 6.51 -3.90 0.24
N GLY A 18 7.05 -4.42 -0.86
CA GLY A 18 8.47 -4.24 -1.19
C GLY A 18 8.88 -2.77 -1.29
N LYS A 19 8.01 -1.91 -1.85
CA LYS A 19 8.28 -0.47 -1.89
C LYS A 19 8.26 0.19 -0.51
N LEU A 20 7.39 -0.27 0.38
CA LEU A 20 7.37 0.15 1.77
C LEU A 20 8.65 -0.28 2.49
N GLU A 21 9.09 -1.54 2.35
CA GLU A 21 10.30 -2.06 3.02
C GLU A 21 11.60 -1.46 2.48
N GLU A 22 11.65 -1.10 1.19
CA GLU A 22 12.77 -0.39 0.57
C GLU A 22 12.97 0.99 1.25
N HIS A 23 11.89 1.74 1.48
CA HIS A 23 11.93 3.13 1.96
C HIS A 23 11.65 3.31 3.45
N CYS A 24 11.22 2.26 4.14
CA CYS A 24 10.90 2.28 5.55
C CYS A 24 11.73 1.26 6.32
N SER A 25 12.12 1.61 7.54
CA SER A 25 12.74 0.70 8.49
C SER A 25 11.70 0.20 9.46
N LEU A 26 11.88 -1.05 9.86
CA LEU A 26 11.09 -1.65 10.92
C LEU A 26 11.71 -1.27 12.28
N TYR A 27 10.88 -0.79 13.19
CA TYR A 27 11.23 -0.41 14.54
C TYR A 27 10.39 -1.19 15.55
N SER A 28 10.95 -1.47 16.72
CA SER A 28 10.21 -2.04 17.84
C SER A 28 9.51 -0.92 18.63
N SER A 29 8.20 -1.04 18.81
CA SER A 29 7.41 -0.14 19.63
C SER A 29 7.55 -0.51 21.11
N PRO A 30 7.57 0.46 22.05
CA PRO A 30 7.66 0.21 23.49
C PRO A 30 6.58 -0.74 24.05
N GLY A 31 5.44 -0.88 23.36
CA GLY A 31 4.34 -1.77 23.72
C GLY A 31 4.40 -3.18 23.12
N GLY A 32 5.55 -3.61 22.57
CA GLY A 32 5.74 -4.98 22.07
C GLY A 32 5.23 -5.25 20.65
N GLY A 33 4.96 -4.20 19.86
CA GLY A 33 4.55 -4.31 18.45
C GLY A 33 5.62 -3.80 17.49
N ARG A 34 5.56 -4.23 16.22
CA ARG A 34 6.47 -3.74 15.17
C ARG A 34 5.83 -2.56 14.43
N VAL A 35 6.63 -1.52 14.17
CA VAL A 35 6.19 -0.32 13.46
C VAL A 35 7.13 0.00 12.30
N LEU A 36 6.54 0.19 11.12
CA LEU A 36 7.23 0.55 9.91
C LEU A 36 7.20 2.07 9.77
N ARG A 37 8.39 2.70 9.70
CA ARG A 37 8.54 4.16 9.55
C ARG A 37 9.50 4.51 8.42
N PRO A 38 9.26 5.60 7.67
CA PRO A 38 10.17 6.02 6.61
C PRO A 38 11.56 6.35 7.17
N LYS A 39 12.63 5.90 6.50
CA LYS A 39 14.03 6.04 6.99
C LYS A 39 14.53 7.47 6.89
N ASP A 40 14.43 8.05 5.69
CA ASP A 40 15.06 9.32 5.34
C ASP A 40 14.07 10.49 5.29
N SER A 41 12.86 10.33 5.84
CA SER A 41 11.84 11.38 5.77
C SER A 41 10.79 11.29 6.86
N LEU A 42 10.19 12.45 7.18
CA LEU A 42 9.10 12.52 8.15
C LEU A 42 7.81 11.83 7.66
N ARG A 43 7.63 11.69 6.34
CA ARG A 43 6.46 11.08 5.72
C ARG A 43 6.82 10.40 4.40
N LEU A 44 6.29 9.20 4.19
CA LEU A 44 6.30 8.53 2.91
C LEU A 44 5.01 8.84 2.16
N VAL A 45 5.14 9.35 0.94
CA VAL A 45 4.01 9.55 0.03
C VAL A 45 4.08 8.48 -1.04
N LEU A 46 3.06 7.64 -1.10
CA LEU A 46 2.92 6.57 -2.09
C LEU A 46 1.89 6.99 -3.14
N PHE A 47 2.35 7.24 -4.36
CA PHE A 47 1.53 7.61 -5.50
C PHE A 47 1.22 6.37 -6.35
N LEU A 48 -0.02 5.89 -6.32
CA LEU A 48 -0.49 4.80 -7.16
C LEU A 48 -1.12 5.37 -8.43
N LYS A 49 -0.50 5.10 -9.57
CA LYS A 49 -0.97 5.54 -10.89
C LYS A 49 -1.81 4.44 -11.54
N ASN A 50 -2.92 4.82 -12.18
CA ASN A 50 -3.81 3.93 -12.94
C ASN A 50 -4.41 2.79 -12.11
N LEU A 51 -4.91 3.11 -10.91
CA LEU A 51 -5.47 2.10 -10.01
C LEU A 51 -6.69 1.37 -10.60
N ASP A 52 -7.35 1.96 -11.60
CA ASP A 52 -8.41 1.38 -12.42
C ASP A 52 -7.97 0.17 -13.27
N LEU A 53 -6.68 -0.01 -13.52
CA LEU A 53 -6.15 -1.12 -14.33
C LEU A 53 -5.90 -2.41 -13.53
N LEU A 54 -6.16 -2.41 -12.22
CA LEU A 54 -5.96 -3.60 -11.39
C LEU A 54 -6.92 -4.72 -11.80
N SER A 55 -6.47 -5.97 -11.69
CA SER A 55 -7.36 -7.11 -11.91
C SER A 55 -8.37 -7.20 -10.78
N TYR A 56 -9.60 -7.55 -11.15
CA TYR A 56 -10.71 -7.86 -10.25
C TYR A 56 -11.01 -9.36 -10.27
N ASP A 57 -11.48 -9.89 -9.14
CA ASP A 57 -12.01 -11.24 -9.08
C ASP A 57 -13.43 -11.32 -9.67
N CYS A 58 -14.01 -12.52 -9.69
CA CYS A 58 -15.38 -12.74 -10.18
C CYS A 58 -16.47 -12.01 -9.37
N TYR A 59 -16.11 -11.44 -8.21
CA TYR A 59 -16.99 -10.65 -7.37
C TYR A 59 -16.75 -9.14 -7.50
N GLY A 60 -15.90 -8.71 -8.45
CA GLY A 60 -15.59 -7.31 -8.67
C GLY A 60 -14.68 -6.70 -7.60
N THR A 61 -13.95 -7.53 -6.84
CA THR A 61 -13.02 -7.08 -5.80
C THR A 61 -11.58 -7.23 -6.27
N SER A 62 -10.78 -6.17 -6.09
CA SER A 62 -9.34 -6.25 -6.29
C SER A 62 -8.64 -6.46 -4.95
N ARG A 63 -7.78 -7.49 -4.87
CA ARG A 63 -7.04 -7.80 -3.64
C ARG A 63 -6.11 -6.67 -3.22
N VAL A 64 -5.52 -5.96 -4.18
CA VAL A 64 -4.68 -4.78 -3.92
C VAL A 64 -5.51 -3.64 -3.34
N ILE A 65 -6.71 -3.37 -3.87
CA ILE A 65 -7.62 -2.33 -3.33
C ILE A 65 -8.06 -2.68 -1.91
N SER A 66 -8.38 -3.94 -1.65
CA SER A 66 -8.73 -4.42 -0.31
C SER A 66 -7.57 -4.21 0.67
N PHE A 67 -6.35 -4.56 0.27
CA PHE A 67 -5.14 -4.32 1.04
C PHE A 67 -4.91 -2.83 1.34
N LEU A 68 -5.02 -1.95 0.33
CA LEU A 68 -4.87 -0.50 0.52
C LEU A 68 -5.91 0.05 1.49
N THR A 69 -7.17 -0.41 1.36
CA THR A 69 -8.26 -0.04 2.27
C THR A 69 -7.96 -0.46 3.71
N GLN A 70 -7.44 -1.68 3.91
CA GLN A 70 -7.01 -2.16 5.22
C GLN A 70 -5.89 -1.29 5.79
N VAL A 71 -4.85 -0.98 5.00
CA VAL A 71 -3.74 -0.13 5.44
C VAL A 71 -4.23 1.25 5.86
N LEU A 72 -5.16 1.85 5.12
CA LEU A 72 -5.73 3.15 5.45
C LEU A 72 -6.62 3.12 6.69
N SER A 73 -7.41 2.06 6.87
CA SER A 73 -8.40 1.97 7.96
C SER A 73 -7.77 1.56 9.28
N SER A 74 -6.84 0.60 9.24
CA SER A 74 -6.22 0.01 10.42
C SER A 74 -4.80 0.51 10.67
N SER A 75 -4.24 1.35 9.79
CA SER A 75 -2.87 1.87 9.88
C SER A 75 -1.81 0.76 10.02
N GLY A 76 -2.02 -0.35 9.31
CA GLY A 76 -1.16 -1.52 9.40
C GLY A 76 -1.62 -2.68 8.53
N PHE A 77 -0.79 -3.70 8.45
CA PHE A 77 -1.05 -4.92 7.70
C PHE A 77 -0.40 -6.13 8.38
N PHE A 78 -0.83 -7.32 7.99
CA PHE A 78 -0.17 -8.56 8.41
C PHE A 78 1.00 -8.87 7.47
N HIS A 79 2.17 -9.07 8.05
CA HIS A 79 3.33 -9.57 7.32
C HIS A 79 3.21 -11.09 7.11
N SER A 80 4.06 -11.64 6.25
CA SER A 80 4.11 -13.08 5.94
C SER A 80 4.28 -13.97 7.18
N ASP A 81 4.90 -13.44 8.23
CA ASP A 81 5.11 -14.13 9.52
C ASP A 81 3.87 -14.09 10.44
N PHE A 82 2.69 -13.72 9.93
CA PHE A 82 1.44 -13.54 10.70
C PHE A 82 1.51 -12.47 11.81
N GLU A 83 2.51 -11.61 11.75
CA GLU A 83 2.68 -10.53 12.69
C GLU A 83 2.08 -9.22 12.17
N TRP A 84 1.40 -8.50 13.04
CA TRP A 84 0.85 -7.19 12.72
C TRP A 84 1.93 -6.12 12.72
N ILE A 85 2.14 -5.49 11.57
CA ILE A 85 3.05 -4.36 11.41
C ILE A 85 2.20 -3.09 11.28
N ARG A 86 2.37 -2.17 12.23
CA ARG A 86 1.79 -0.83 12.12
C ARG A 86 2.60 0.02 11.16
N ILE A 87 1.94 0.83 10.34
CA ILE A 87 2.61 1.79 9.47
C ILE A 87 2.34 3.18 10.03
N GLU A 88 3.40 3.96 10.23
CA GLU A 88 3.29 5.35 10.65
C GLU A 88 3.80 6.29 9.55
N SER A 89 3.19 7.48 9.49
CA SER A 89 3.58 8.55 8.56
C SER A 89 3.57 8.14 7.08
N LEU A 90 2.56 7.36 6.68
CA LEU A 90 2.26 7.01 5.29
C LEU A 90 1.10 7.88 4.76
N GLN A 91 1.25 8.39 3.56
CA GLN A 91 0.18 9.05 2.81
C GLN A 91 0.06 8.37 1.46
N ILE A 92 -1.17 8.00 1.09
CA ILE A 92 -1.47 7.34 -0.17
C ILE A 92 -2.19 8.35 -1.07
N ILE A 93 -1.69 8.52 -2.30
CA ILE A 93 -2.30 9.33 -3.34
C ILE A 93 -2.58 8.41 -4.51
N ILE A 94 -3.78 8.49 -5.08
CA ILE A 94 -4.21 7.62 -6.16
C ILE A 94 -4.56 8.47 -7.37
N SER A 95 -4.13 8.03 -8.55
CA SER A 95 -4.57 8.54 -9.83
C SER A 95 -5.35 7.44 -10.56
N LEU A 96 -6.51 7.83 -11.06
CA LEU A 96 -7.40 6.99 -11.87
C LEU A 96 -7.42 7.56 -13.27
N THR A 97 -7.31 6.71 -14.28
CA THR A 97 -7.63 7.11 -15.65
C THR A 97 -9.14 6.98 -15.79
N THR A 98 -9.83 8.11 -16.01
CA THR A 98 -11.24 8.06 -16.41
C THR A 98 -11.28 7.48 -17.82
N ASN A 99 -11.38 6.17 -17.93
CA ASN A 99 -11.88 5.58 -19.17
C ASN A 99 -13.39 5.81 -19.16
N PRO A 100 -13.95 6.68 -20.02
CA PRO A 100 -15.37 6.64 -20.29
C PRO A 100 -15.65 5.30 -20.97
N GLN A 101 -15.92 4.27 -20.17
CA GLN A 101 -16.65 3.09 -20.64
C GLN A 101 -18.05 3.61 -20.96
N THR A 102 -18.21 4.14 -22.17
CA THR A 102 -19.50 4.46 -22.77
C THR A 102 -20.37 3.21 -22.71
N GLY A 103 -21.33 3.22 -21.80
CA GLY A 103 -22.53 2.39 -21.81
C GLY A 103 -23.72 3.27 -22.16
#